data_AF-A0A0F9DBL9-F1
#
_entry.id   AF-A0A0F9DBL9-F1
#
_cell.length_a   1.000
_cell.length_b   1.000
_cell.length_c   1.000
_cell.angle_alpha   90.00
_cell.angle_beta   90.00
_cell.angle_gamma   90.00
#
_symmetry.space_group_name_H-M   'P 1'
#
loop_
_entity.id
_entity.type
_entity.pdbx_description
1 polymer ?
#
loop_
_entity_poly.entity_id
_entity_poly.type
_entity_poly.pdbx_seq_one_letter_code
_entity_poly.pdbx_strand_id
1 'polypeptide(L)'
;NTLPPEDWIKCRAFSFMVSLLHFDKLMQIPAILLNVICGIRYKDLVKAVMRASSPVLSQATNFFFDKARDIQNGGAEYCESEEWLKIFWPADEFFFIKLVKEKLLGTFYEESLDLITDMLRSHGYSEFEALLEEAFRFNEKLIKIPFVNADLDVHLNYNIWDVYRANLIGENIELEQGEYNHTIDRRSCTWDSWDRWYREVVWYGNKKGAYLYKLVK
;
A
#
# COMPACT_ATOMS: atom_id res chain seq x y z
N ASN A 1 22.07 -17.19 20.56
CA ASN A 1 21.63 -17.24 19.16
C ASN A 1 21.23 -15.86 18.70
N THR A 2 22.10 -15.20 17.94
CA THR A 2 21.76 -13.98 17.19
C THR A 2 21.48 -14.37 15.75
N LEU A 3 20.54 -13.69 15.10
CA LEU A 3 20.24 -13.88 13.69
C LEU A 3 21.47 -13.51 12.84
N PRO A 4 21.89 -14.30 11.83
CA PRO A 4 23.00 -13.94 10.96
C PRO A 4 22.75 -12.59 10.25
N PRO A 5 23.79 -11.78 9.99
CA PRO A 5 23.66 -10.47 9.35
C PRO A 5 22.78 -10.45 8.09
N GLU A 6 23.00 -11.37 7.16
CA GLU A 6 22.23 -11.46 5.91
C GLU A 6 20.76 -11.81 6.14
N ASP A 7 20.46 -12.64 7.13
CA ASP A 7 19.07 -13.00 7.45
C ASP A 7 18.37 -11.87 8.19
N TRP A 8 19.11 -11.08 8.98
CA TRP A 8 18.61 -9.85 9.58
C TRP A 8 18.25 -8.82 8.50
N ILE A 9 19.13 -8.62 7.50
CA ILE A 9 18.87 -7.71 6.38
C ILE A 9 17.59 -8.11 5.64
N LYS A 10 17.44 -9.39 5.27
CA LYS A 10 16.23 -9.90 4.61
C LYS A 10 14.98 -9.72 5.47
N CYS A 11 15.08 -10.00 6.77
CA CYS A 11 13.96 -9.84 7.69
C CYS A 11 13.53 -8.38 7.81
N ARG A 12 14.49 -7.46 7.91
CA ARG A 12 14.23 -6.02 8.04
C ARG A 12 13.64 -5.45 6.76
N ALA A 13 14.21 -5.76 5.60
CA ALA A 13 13.66 -5.34 4.30
C ALA A 13 12.25 -5.88 4.07
N PHE A 14 11.99 -7.14 4.43
CA PHE A 14 10.65 -7.72 4.39
C PHE A 14 9.68 -6.97 5.32
N SER A 15 10.11 -6.60 6.52
CA SER A 15 9.27 -5.84 7.46
C SER A 15 8.92 -4.43 6.95
N PHE A 16 9.85 -3.75 6.29
CA PHE A 16 9.57 -2.46 5.66
C PHE A 16 8.59 -2.59 4.50
N MET A 17 8.75 -3.63 3.65
CA MET A 17 7.80 -3.88 2.58
C MET A 17 6.39 -4.21 3.12
N VAL A 18 6.28 -5.02 4.18
CA VAL A 18 4.98 -5.26 4.84
C VAL A 18 4.37 -3.95 5.33
N SER A 19 5.19 -3.05 5.89
CA SER A 19 4.72 -1.77 6.41
C SER A 19 4.19 -0.88 5.30
N LEU A 20 4.93 -0.74 4.20
CA LEU A 20 4.49 0.01 3.03
C LEU A 20 3.20 -0.57 2.42
N LEU A 21 3.13 -1.89 2.22
CA LEU A 21 1.99 -2.50 1.52
C LEU A 21 0.72 -2.56 2.37
N HIS A 22 0.85 -2.90 3.67
CA HIS A 22 -0.29 -3.22 4.52
C HIS A 22 -0.59 -2.13 5.58
N PHE A 23 0.43 -1.55 6.21
CA PHE A 23 0.23 -0.55 7.27
C PHE A 23 0.03 0.85 6.70
N ASP A 24 0.77 1.22 5.65
CA ASP A 24 0.54 2.44 4.86
C ASP A 24 -0.61 2.32 3.85
N LYS A 25 -1.24 1.14 3.81
CA LYS A 25 -2.47 0.84 3.06
C LYS A 25 -2.33 0.80 1.54
N LEU A 26 -1.12 0.89 0.98
CA LEU A 26 -0.92 0.95 -0.48
C LEU A 26 -1.48 -0.27 -1.23
N MET A 27 -1.56 -1.44 -0.60
CA MET A 27 -2.16 -2.63 -1.18
C MET A 27 -3.11 -3.36 -0.22
N GLN A 28 -3.60 -2.72 0.85
CA GLN A 28 -4.32 -3.44 1.90
C GLN A 28 -5.64 -4.06 1.41
N ILE A 29 -6.46 -3.30 0.66
CA ILE A 29 -7.72 -3.80 0.10
C ILE A 29 -7.49 -4.98 -0.86
N PRO A 30 -6.67 -4.85 -1.92
CA PRO A 30 -6.43 -5.98 -2.84
C PRO A 30 -5.75 -7.18 -2.15
N ALA A 31 -4.87 -6.95 -1.17
CA ALA A 31 -4.24 -8.04 -0.42
C ALA A 31 -5.24 -8.85 0.41
N ILE A 32 -6.22 -8.19 1.04
CA ILE A 32 -7.28 -8.86 1.79
C ILE A 32 -8.16 -9.66 0.82
N LEU A 33 -8.57 -9.08 -0.31
CA LEU A 33 -9.38 -9.79 -1.29
C LEU A 33 -8.67 -11.03 -1.86
N LEU A 34 -7.41 -10.89 -2.28
CA LEU A 34 -6.57 -12.02 -2.70
C LEU A 34 -6.53 -13.16 -1.68
N ASN A 35 -6.47 -12.80 -0.38
CA ASN A 35 -6.46 -13.79 0.67
C ASN A 35 -7.83 -14.48 0.84
N VAL A 36 -8.92 -13.71 0.81
CA VAL A 36 -10.28 -14.21 1.00
C VAL A 36 -10.72 -15.11 -0.17
N ILE A 37 -10.50 -14.68 -1.41
CA ILE A 37 -11.07 -15.33 -2.60
C ILE A 37 -10.14 -16.38 -3.21
N CYS A 38 -8.81 -16.18 -3.12
CA CYS A 38 -7.81 -17.09 -3.70
C CYS A 38 -7.02 -17.86 -2.63
N GLY A 39 -7.19 -17.57 -1.33
CA GLY A 39 -6.37 -18.17 -0.28
C GLY A 39 -4.89 -17.75 -0.31
N ILE A 40 -4.52 -16.74 -1.10
CA ILE A 40 -3.13 -16.30 -1.23
C ILE A 40 -2.68 -15.67 0.09
N ARG A 41 -1.57 -16.18 0.63
CA ARG A 41 -1.05 -15.68 1.92
C ARG A 41 -0.39 -14.31 1.71
N TYR A 42 -0.59 -13.38 2.64
CA TYR A 42 0.07 -12.07 2.63
C TYR A 42 1.60 -12.16 2.44
N LYS A 43 2.23 -13.18 3.03
CA LYS A 43 3.67 -13.43 2.87
C LYS A 43 4.08 -13.71 1.42
N ASP A 44 3.25 -14.43 0.68
CA ASP A 44 3.56 -14.79 -0.71
C ASP A 44 3.38 -13.57 -1.62
N LEU A 45 2.35 -12.74 -1.36
CA LEU A 45 2.17 -11.43 -1.99
C LEU A 45 3.39 -10.53 -1.79
N VAL A 46 3.81 -10.31 -0.54
CA VAL A 46 4.98 -9.45 -0.22
C VAL A 46 6.24 -9.98 -0.90
N LYS A 47 6.46 -11.30 -0.88
CA LYS A 47 7.60 -11.92 -1.57
C LYS A 47 7.55 -11.74 -3.08
N ALA A 48 6.37 -11.76 -3.69
CA ALA A 48 6.23 -11.52 -5.12
C ALA A 48 6.61 -10.08 -5.47
N VAL A 49 6.12 -9.10 -4.70
CA VAL A 49 6.50 -7.68 -4.87
C VAL A 49 8.00 -7.51 -4.71
N MET A 50 8.61 -8.12 -3.70
CA MET A 50 10.06 -8.08 -3.50
C MET A 50 10.90 -8.81 -4.57
N ARG A 51 10.27 -9.59 -5.45
CA ARG A 51 10.94 -10.27 -6.58
C ARG A 51 10.64 -9.59 -7.91
N ALA A 52 9.73 -8.63 -7.94
CA ALA A 52 9.37 -7.92 -9.14
C ALA A 52 10.59 -7.16 -9.69
N SER A 53 10.78 -7.24 -11.00
CA SER A 53 11.81 -6.52 -11.74
C SER A 53 11.29 -5.22 -12.35
N SER A 54 10.01 -4.90 -12.13
CA SER A 54 9.41 -3.70 -12.66
C SER A 54 10.02 -2.45 -11.99
N PRO A 55 10.14 -1.32 -12.70
CA PRO A 55 10.93 -0.17 -12.24
C PRO A 55 10.64 0.30 -10.82
N VAL A 56 9.39 0.58 -10.48
CA VAL A 56 9.00 1.16 -9.18
C VAL A 56 9.02 0.11 -8.07
N LEU A 57 8.54 -1.12 -8.32
CA LEU A 57 8.57 -2.19 -7.31
C LEU A 57 10.00 -2.65 -6.99
N SER A 58 10.86 -2.76 -8.00
CA SER A 58 12.27 -3.07 -7.79
C SER A 58 13.00 -1.92 -7.09
N GLN A 59 12.65 -0.66 -7.39
CA GLN A 59 13.17 0.50 -6.66
C GLN A 59 12.81 0.45 -5.17
N ALA A 60 11.55 0.13 -4.82
CA ALA A 60 11.12 -0.04 -3.43
C ALA A 60 11.91 -1.14 -2.71
N THR A 61 12.06 -2.29 -3.39
CA THR A 61 12.79 -3.44 -2.87
C THR A 61 14.26 -3.10 -2.62
N ASN A 62 14.94 -2.53 -3.61
CA ASN A 62 16.35 -2.14 -3.51
C ASN A 62 16.56 -1.12 -2.40
N PHE A 63 15.69 -0.10 -2.32
CA PHE A 63 15.74 0.91 -1.26
C PHE A 63 15.68 0.28 0.14
N PHE A 64 14.77 -0.68 0.39
CA PHE A 64 14.67 -1.33 1.70
C PHE A 64 15.85 -2.26 2.01
N PHE A 65 16.39 -2.96 1.02
CA PHE A 65 17.60 -3.76 1.22
C PHE A 65 18.82 -2.89 1.51
N ASP A 66 18.98 -1.78 0.78
CA ASP A 66 20.09 -0.86 0.98
C ASP A 66 19.98 -0.18 2.34
N LYS A 67 18.77 0.22 2.76
CA LYS A 67 18.57 0.77 4.09
C LYS A 67 18.87 -0.24 5.20
N ALA A 68 18.47 -1.50 5.02
CA ALA A 68 18.80 -2.55 5.97
C ALA A 68 20.31 -2.80 6.04
N ARG A 69 21.03 -2.80 4.90
CA ARG A 69 22.51 -2.91 4.89
C ARG A 69 23.18 -1.72 5.57
N ASP A 70 22.70 -0.51 5.32
CA ASP A 70 23.17 0.72 5.96
C ASP A 70 23.10 0.60 7.49
N ILE A 71 21.95 0.19 8.03
CA ILE A 71 21.78 -0.04 9.48
C ILE A 71 22.77 -1.09 10.00
N GLN A 72 22.93 -2.20 9.28
CA GLN A 72 23.87 -3.26 9.68
C GLN A 72 25.33 -2.80 9.70
N ASN A 73 25.66 -1.76 8.93
CA ASN A 73 26.99 -1.13 8.89
C ASN A 73 27.12 0.06 9.86
N GLY A 74 26.16 0.26 10.76
CA GLY A 74 26.17 1.34 11.76
C GLY A 74 25.46 2.62 11.34
N GLY A 75 24.75 2.61 10.21
CA GLY A 75 23.88 3.71 9.77
C GLY A 75 22.65 3.89 10.67
N ALA A 76 21.99 5.04 10.52
CA ALA A 76 20.80 5.38 11.31
C ALA A 76 19.62 4.43 11.00
N GLU A 77 18.76 4.14 11.99
CA GLU A 77 17.57 3.30 11.75
C GLU A 77 16.59 3.97 10.76
N TYR A 78 16.45 5.28 10.87
CA TYR A 78 15.51 6.10 10.12
C TYR A 78 16.20 6.80 8.95
N CYS A 79 15.40 7.24 7.97
CA CYS A 79 15.82 8.00 6.82
C CYS A 79 15.77 9.50 7.13
N GLU A 80 16.92 10.16 7.13
CA GLU A 80 16.99 11.62 7.24
C GLU A 80 16.40 12.27 5.99
N SER A 81 15.58 13.30 6.19
CA SER A 81 15.09 14.13 5.09
C SER A 81 15.28 15.61 5.40
N GLU A 82 16.26 16.23 4.77
CA GLU A 82 16.49 17.68 4.83
C GLU A 82 15.35 18.48 4.16
N GLU A 83 14.62 17.84 3.24
CA GLU A 83 13.57 18.49 2.45
C GLU A 83 12.17 18.28 3.05
N TRP A 84 11.90 17.15 3.70
CA TRP A 84 10.57 16.78 4.19
C TRP A 84 10.52 16.93 5.71
N LEU A 85 10.30 18.17 6.16
CA LEU A 85 10.22 18.58 7.57
C LEU A 85 11.53 18.57 8.37
N LYS A 86 12.67 18.19 7.79
CA LYS A 86 13.97 18.10 8.51
C LYS A 86 13.92 17.14 9.69
N ILE A 87 13.30 15.97 9.46
CA ILE A 87 13.16 14.90 10.45
C ILE A 87 13.64 13.56 9.89
N PHE A 88 13.73 12.59 10.81
CA PHE A 88 14.02 11.20 10.53
C PHE A 88 12.71 10.43 10.33
N TRP A 89 12.52 9.87 9.14
CA TRP A 89 11.34 9.12 8.75
C TRP A 89 11.58 7.59 8.83
N PRO A 90 10.59 6.80 9.25
CA PRO A 90 10.56 5.37 8.93
C PRO A 90 10.75 5.11 7.43
N ALA A 91 11.40 4.01 7.07
CA ALA A 91 11.79 3.76 5.68
C ALA A 91 10.57 3.62 4.75
N ASP A 92 9.51 2.96 5.22
CA ASP A 92 8.21 2.83 4.57
C ASP A 92 7.54 4.19 4.36
N GLU A 93 7.43 5.00 5.41
CA GLU A 93 6.89 6.37 5.34
C GLU A 93 7.68 7.25 4.36
N PHE A 94 9.02 7.18 4.40
CA PHE A 94 9.90 7.90 3.49
C PHE A 94 9.66 7.49 2.04
N PHE A 95 9.54 6.17 1.79
CA PHE A 95 9.29 5.67 0.44
C PHE A 95 7.88 6.02 -0.04
N PHE A 96 6.87 6.03 0.84
CA PHE A 96 5.54 6.51 0.50
C PHE A 96 5.55 8.00 0.11
N ILE A 97 6.25 8.85 0.86
CA ILE A 97 6.44 10.26 0.48
C ILE A 97 7.08 10.36 -0.89
N LYS A 98 8.14 9.58 -1.14
CA LYS A 98 8.84 9.53 -2.43
C LYS A 98 7.88 9.18 -3.57
N LEU A 99 7.06 8.13 -3.42
CA LEU A 99 6.08 7.71 -4.43
C LEU A 99 5.12 8.84 -4.81
N VAL A 100 4.60 9.57 -3.82
CA VAL A 100 3.65 10.66 -4.07
C VAL A 100 4.35 11.88 -4.65
N LYS A 101 5.51 12.25 -4.11
CA LYS A 101 6.26 13.45 -4.49
C LYS A 101 6.83 13.36 -5.90
N GLU A 102 7.30 12.18 -6.28
CA GLU A 102 7.87 11.89 -7.60
C GLU A 102 6.80 11.45 -8.61
N LYS A 103 5.51 11.47 -8.24
CA LYS A 103 4.37 11.04 -9.08
C LYS A 103 4.49 9.59 -9.58
N LEU A 104 5.10 8.73 -8.77
CA LEU A 104 5.29 7.30 -9.06
C LEU A 104 4.15 6.42 -8.51
N LEU A 105 3.24 6.98 -7.71
CA LEU A 105 2.15 6.21 -7.08
C LEU A 105 1.28 5.47 -8.13
N GLY A 106 0.88 6.12 -9.22
CA GLY A 106 0.09 5.46 -10.27
C GLY A 106 0.83 4.29 -10.92
N THR A 107 2.10 4.50 -11.30
CA THR A 107 2.96 3.44 -11.84
C THR A 107 3.18 2.30 -10.84
N PHE A 108 3.28 2.60 -9.54
CA PHE A 108 3.31 1.57 -8.50
C PHE A 108 2.06 0.67 -8.54
N TYR A 109 0.87 1.25 -8.68
CA TYR A 109 -0.38 0.48 -8.80
C TYR A 109 -0.47 -0.31 -10.11
N GLU A 110 -0.05 0.27 -11.23
CA GLU A 110 0.02 -0.40 -12.54
C GLU A 110 0.94 -1.63 -12.48
N GLU A 111 2.20 -1.44 -12.04
CA GLU A 111 3.16 -2.54 -11.90
C GLU A 111 2.68 -3.61 -10.92
N SER A 112 2.02 -3.20 -9.83
CA SER A 112 1.46 -4.14 -8.86
C SER A 112 0.32 -4.95 -9.46
N LEU A 113 -0.57 -4.32 -10.23
CA LEU A 113 -1.67 -5.00 -10.90
C LEU A 113 -1.15 -6.01 -11.93
N ASP A 114 -0.16 -5.64 -12.74
CA ASP A 114 0.47 -6.55 -13.71
C ASP A 114 1.06 -7.78 -13.00
N LEU A 115 1.83 -7.57 -11.94
CA LEU A 115 2.40 -8.64 -11.13
C LEU A 115 1.33 -9.58 -10.55
N ILE A 116 0.23 -9.04 -10.03
CA ILE A 116 -0.85 -9.84 -9.46
C ILE A 116 -1.63 -10.58 -10.54
N THR A 117 -1.84 -9.96 -11.69
CA THR A 117 -2.50 -10.59 -12.84
C THR A 117 -1.71 -11.82 -13.29
N ASP A 118 -0.39 -11.71 -13.42
CA ASP A 118 0.48 -12.85 -13.74
C ASP A 118 0.41 -13.94 -12.66
N MET A 119 0.36 -13.54 -11.38
CA MET A 119 0.20 -14.47 -10.27
C MET A 119 -1.15 -15.20 -10.30
N LEU A 120 -2.26 -14.50 -10.60
CA LEU A 120 -3.59 -15.12 -10.71
C LEU A 120 -3.60 -16.16 -11.82
N ARG A 121 -3.07 -15.81 -13.01
CA ARG A 121 -2.98 -16.72 -14.16
C ARG A 121 -2.17 -17.97 -13.81
N SER A 122 -1.03 -17.82 -13.15
CA SER A 122 -0.17 -18.95 -12.79
C SER A 122 -0.79 -19.89 -11.76
N HIS A 123 -1.75 -19.41 -10.96
CA HIS A 123 -2.43 -20.19 -9.93
C HIS A 123 -3.84 -20.66 -10.35
N GLY A 124 -4.27 -20.36 -11.59
CA GLY A 124 -5.57 -20.76 -12.11
C GLY A 124 -6.74 -19.95 -11.57
N TYR A 125 -6.51 -18.67 -11.25
CA TYR A 125 -7.47 -17.70 -10.72
C TYR A 125 -7.78 -16.55 -11.70
N SER A 126 -7.63 -16.79 -13.00
CA SER A 126 -7.82 -15.79 -14.07
C SER A 126 -9.23 -15.17 -14.08
N GLU A 127 -10.22 -15.87 -13.54
CA GLU A 127 -11.59 -15.38 -13.40
C GLU A 127 -11.71 -14.17 -12.47
N PHE A 128 -10.76 -13.95 -11.56
CA PHE A 128 -10.76 -12.83 -10.62
C PHE A 128 -9.96 -11.61 -11.10
N GLU A 129 -9.39 -11.62 -12.32
CA GLU A 129 -8.57 -10.51 -12.85
C GLU A 129 -9.33 -9.18 -12.83
N ALA A 130 -10.57 -9.15 -13.35
CA ALA A 130 -11.38 -7.92 -13.41
C ALA A 130 -11.76 -7.38 -12.02
N LEU A 131 -12.07 -8.27 -11.08
CA LEU A 131 -12.36 -7.92 -9.69
C LEU A 131 -11.13 -7.28 -9.03
N LEU A 132 -9.94 -7.85 -9.22
CA LEU A 132 -8.74 -7.29 -8.62
C LEU A 132 -8.31 -5.99 -9.29
N GLU A 133 -8.43 -5.86 -10.61
CA GLU A 133 -8.23 -4.57 -11.28
C GLU A 133 -9.11 -3.48 -10.66
N GLU A 134 -10.38 -3.77 -10.42
CA GLU A 134 -11.30 -2.87 -9.73
C GLU A 134 -10.84 -2.55 -8.29
N ALA A 135 -10.40 -3.57 -7.54
CA ALA A 135 -9.90 -3.39 -6.17
C ALA A 135 -8.62 -2.55 -6.09
N PHE A 136 -7.68 -2.73 -7.02
CA PHE A 136 -6.45 -1.94 -7.09
C PHE A 136 -6.77 -0.46 -7.37
N ARG A 137 -7.60 -0.20 -8.38
CA ARG A 137 -8.06 1.17 -8.71
C ARG A 137 -8.83 1.81 -7.56
N PHE A 138 -9.65 1.04 -6.86
CA PHE A 138 -10.39 1.53 -5.71
C PHE A 138 -9.46 1.88 -4.54
N ASN A 139 -8.49 1.01 -4.23
CA ASN A 139 -7.50 1.27 -3.20
C ASN A 139 -6.67 2.53 -3.51
N GLU A 140 -6.20 2.68 -4.75
CA GLU A 140 -5.48 3.89 -5.21
C GLU A 140 -6.30 5.16 -4.98
N LYS A 141 -7.57 5.16 -5.41
CA LYS A 141 -8.47 6.32 -5.24
C LYS A 141 -8.73 6.67 -3.78
N LEU A 142 -8.62 5.70 -2.87
CA LEU A 142 -8.81 5.90 -1.43
C LEU A 142 -7.56 6.46 -0.73
N ILE A 143 -6.36 6.32 -1.28
CA ILE A 143 -5.14 6.85 -0.65
C ILE A 143 -5.22 8.38 -0.54
N LYS A 144 -4.93 8.89 0.66
CA LYS A 144 -4.82 10.32 0.94
C LYS A 144 -3.56 10.90 0.31
N ILE A 145 -3.75 11.74 -0.69
CA ILE A 145 -2.69 12.49 -1.38
C ILE A 145 -2.94 14.00 -1.26
N PRO A 146 -1.90 14.85 -1.36
CA PRO A 146 -2.09 16.29 -1.25
C PRO A 146 -2.75 16.87 -2.50
N PHE A 147 -3.28 18.09 -2.38
CA PHE A 147 -3.87 18.89 -3.47
C PHE A 147 -5.13 18.30 -4.12
N VAL A 148 -5.82 17.37 -3.45
CA VAL A 148 -7.12 16.87 -3.86
C VAL A 148 -8.20 17.46 -2.96
N ASN A 149 -9.23 18.06 -3.55
CA ASN A 149 -10.30 18.79 -2.83
C ASN A 149 -11.72 18.54 -3.37
N ALA A 150 -11.87 17.58 -4.28
CA ALA A 150 -13.16 17.19 -4.83
C ALA A 150 -13.44 15.75 -4.43
N ASP A 151 -14.64 15.52 -3.88
CA ASP A 151 -15.16 14.19 -3.65
C ASP A 151 -15.19 13.41 -4.96
N LEU A 152 -15.11 12.08 -4.85
CA LEU A 152 -15.06 11.21 -6.02
C LEU A 152 -16.12 10.12 -5.90
N ASP A 153 -17.04 10.12 -6.84
CA ASP A 153 -17.98 9.02 -7.00
C ASP A 153 -17.28 7.84 -7.68
N VAL A 154 -17.46 6.67 -7.09
CA VAL A 154 -16.89 5.41 -7.57
C VAL A 154 -18.01 4.38 -7.67
N HIS A 155 -18.08 3.77 -8.84
CA HIS A 155 -18.92 2.61 -9.11
C HIS A 155 -18.07 1.35 -9.06
N LEU A 156 -18.53 0.35 -8.32
CA LEU A 156 -17.91 -0.96 -8.19
C LEU A 156 -18.93 -2.04 -8.59
N ASN A 157 -18.44 -3.09 -9.24
CA ASN A 157 -19.22 -4.26 -9.65
C ASN A 157 -19.32 -5.33 -8.56
N TYR A 158 -18.65 -5.11 -7.44
CA TYR A 158 -18.61 -6.02 -6.30
C TYR A 158 -18.62 -5.25 -4.97
N ASN A 159 -19.07 -5.92 -3.90
CA ASN A 159 -19.09 -5.39 -2.52
C ASN A 159 -17.68 -5.31 -1.87
N ILE A 160 -16.67 -4.87 -2.62
CA ILE A 160 -15.25 -4.82 -2.21
C ILE A 160 -15.06 -4.15 -0.85
N TRP A 161 -15.74 -3.02 -0.63
CA TRP A 161 -15.61 -2.28 0.63
C TRP A 161 -16.14 -3.05 1.83
N ASP A 162 -17.27 -3.73 1.68
CA ASP A 162 -17.90 -4.49 2.77
C ASP A 162 -17.06 -5.70 3.15
N VAL A 163 -16.56 -6.46 2.15
CA VAL A 163 -15.63 -7.58 2.35
C VAL A 163 -14.37 -7.12 3.06
N TYR A 164 -13.78 -6.00 2.62
CA TYR A 164 -12.60 -5.41 3.25
C TYR A 164 -12.86 -5.05 4.72
N ARG A 165 -13.96 -4.35 5.01
CA ARG A 165 -14.30 -3.87 6.35
C ARG A 165 -14.58 -5.01 7.32
N ALA A 166 -15.33 -6.03 6.89
CA ALA A 166 -15.62 -7.22 7.70
C ALA A 166 -14.32 -7.96 8.06
N ASN A 167 -13.45 -8.20 7.09
CA ASN A 167 -12.19 -8.92 7.33
C ASN A 167 -11.26 -8.18 8.29
N LEU A 168 -11.25 -6.84 8.30
CA LEU A 168 -10.47 -6.06 9.27
C LEU A 168 -10.88 -6.28 10.73
N ILE A 169 -12.14 -6.66 10.98
CA ILE A 169 -12.66 -6.92 12.34
C ILE A 169 -12.79 -8.43 12.63
N GLY A 170 -12.27 -9.28 11.75
CA GLY A 170 -12.33 -10.74 11.88
C GLY A 170 -13.69 -11.34 11.51
N GLU A 171 -14.56 -10.56 10.88
CA GLU A 171 -15.82 -11.04 10.30
C GLU A 171 -15.60 -11.48 8.85
N ASN A 172 -16.51 -12.29 8.32
CA ASN A 172 -16.49 -12.75 6.94
C ASN A 172 -17.81 -12.37 6.27
N ILE A 173 -17.71 -11.61 5.18
CA ILE A 173 -18.81 -11.30 4.27
C ILE A 173 -18.43 -11.92 2.93
N GLU A 174 -19.39 -12.62 2.31
CA GLU A 174 -19.20 -13.22 1.00
C GLU A 174 -19.04 -12.13 -0.07
N LEU A 175 -18.20 -12.42 -1.07
CA LEU A 175 -18.07 -11.55 -2.23
C LEU A 175 -19.33 -11.69 -3.08
N GLU A 176 -19.99 -10.56 -3.33
CA GLU A 176 -21.22 -10.48 -4.11
C GLU A 176 -21.00 -9.57 -5.32
N GLN A 177 -21.47 -10.02 -6.49
CA GLN A 177 -21.53 -9.20 -7.69
C GLN A 177 -22.81 -8.36 -7.68
N GLY A 178 -22.70 -7.08 -8.01
CA GLY A 178 -23.81 -6.14 -7.99
C GLY A 178 -23.36 -4.72 -8.30
N GLU A 179 -24.26 -3.75 -8.15
CA GLU A 179 -23.92 -2.34 -8.34
C GLU A 179 -23.71 -1.66 -6.97
N TYR A 180 -22.47 -1.28 -6.69
CA TYR A 180 -22.08 -0.63 -5.44
C TYR A 180 -21.54 0.77 -5.74
N ASN A 181 -22.34 1.78 -5.39
CA ASN A 181 -21.97 3.18 -5.58
C ASN A 181 -21.50 3.78 -4.26
N HIS A 182 -20.35 4.44 -4.30
CA HIS A 182 -19.75 5.09 -3.14
C HIS A 182 -19.26 6.48 -3.51
N THR A 183 -19.37 7.42 -2.56
CA THR A 183 -18.69 8.71 -2.67
C THR A 183 -17.52 8.73 -1.70
N ILE A 184 -16.31 8.95 -2.22
CA ILE A 184 -15.10 9.13 -1.42
C ILE A 184 -15.06 10.58 -0.94
N ASP A 185 -15.15 10.78 0.37
CA ASP A 185 -15.03 12.08 1.03
C ASP A 185 -13.58 12.57 1.01
N ARG A 186 -13.30 13.49 0.09
CA ARG A 186 -12.01 14.15 -0.06
C ARG A 186 -12.05 15.58 0.44
N ARG A 187 -13.23 16.14 0.66
CA ARG A 187 -13.41 17.53 1.13
C ARG A 187 -13.18 17.68 2.63
N SER A 188 -13.55 16.69 3.44
CA SER A 188 -13.37 16.78 4.90
C SER A 188 -11.91 16.76 5.34
N CYS A 189 -11.01 16.24 4.52
CA CYS A 189 -9.56 16.21 4.78
C CYS A 189 -8.79 16.67 3.53
N THR A 190 -8.34 17.92 3.53
CA THR A 190 -7.57 18.50 2.43
C THR A 190 -6.22 19.03 2.89
N TRP A 191 -5.21 18.91 2.02
CA TRP A 191 -3.86 19.41 2.25
C TRP A 191 -3.42 20.23 1.06
N ASP A 192 -3.30 21.53 1.28
CA ASP A 192 -2.91 22.57 0.31
C ASP A 192 -1.40 22.81 0.28
N SER A 193 -0.63 22.08 1.08
CA SER A 193 0.83 22.12 1.13
C SER A 193 1.42 20.76 1.47
N TRP A 194 2.64 20.53 0.99
CA TRP A 194 3.41 19.31 1.26
C TRP A 194 3.64 19.11 2.76
N ASP A 195 4.10 20.14 3.47
CA ASP A 195 4.37 20.10 4.91
C ASP A 195 3.16 19.66 5.74
N ARG A 196 1.97 20.14 5.36
CA ARG A 196 0.74 19.78 6.07
C ARG A 196 0.38 18.32 5.82
N TRP A 197 0.53 17.84 4.58
CA TRP A 197 0.32 16.44 4.22
C TRP A 197 1.33 15.51 4.93
N TYR A 198 2.62 15.86 4.94
CA TYR A 198 3.65 15.10 5.66
C TYR A 198 3.30 14.94 7.14
N ARG A 199 2.91 16.03 7.81
CA ARG A 199 2.53 15.98 9.23
C ARG A 199 1.25 15.17 9.47
N GLU A 200 0.18 15.50 8.77
CA GLU A 200 -1.15 15.00 9.13
C GLU A 200 -1.47 13.61 8.57
N VAL A 201 -0.92 13.26 7.40
CA VAL A 201 -1.18 11.96 6.74
C VAL A 201 -0.07 10.98 7.02
N VAL A 202 1.18 11.33 6.72
CA VAL A 202 2.28 10.38 6.84
C VAL A 202 2.65 10.20 8.32
N TRP A 203 2.99 11.29 9.02
CA TRP A 203 3.48 11.18 10.39
C TRP A 203 2.37 10.89 11.42
N TYR A 204 1.30 11.69 11.45
CA TYR A 204 0.21 11.50 12.43
C TYR A 204 -0.73 10.38 12.02
N GLY A 205 -0.93 10.20 10.71
CA GLY A 205 -1.81 9.18 10.17
C GLY A 205 -1.26 7.77 10.37
N ASN A 206 0.07 7.55 10.35
CA ASN A 206 0.64 6.24 10.63
C ASN A 206 0.19 5.68 11.99
N LYS A 207 0.22 6.52 13.04
CA LYS A 207 -0.18 6.13 14.41
C LYS A 207 -1.62 5.62 14.52
N LYS A 208 -2.47 5.95 13.55
CA LYS A 208 -3.89 5.54 13.49
C LYS A 208 -4.20 4.66 12.27
N GLY A 209 -3.21 4.33 11.44
CA GLY A 209 -3.39 3.68 10.13
C GLY A 209 -4.32 4.47 9.18
N ALA A 210 -4.39 5.79 9.33
CA ALA A 210 -5.42 6.63 8.74
C ALA A 210 -5.06 7.16 7.33
N TYR A 211 -4.56 6.28 6.46
CA TYR A 211 -4.11 6.62 5.10
C TYR A 211 -5.22 6.63 4.05
N LEU A 212 -6.37 6.04 4.34
CA LEU A 212 -7.51 6.00 3.43
C LEU A 212 -8.52 7.12 3.74
N TYR A 213 -9.08 7.72 2.70
CA TYR A 213 -10.29 8.55 2.77
C TYR A 213 -11.48 7.73 3.27
N LYS A 214 -12.52 8.42 3.75
CA LYS A 214 -13.77 7.79 4.19
C LYS A 214 -14.73 7.68 3.02
N LEU A 215 -15.60 6.68 3.07
CA LEU A 215 -16.78 6.64 2.21
C LEU A 215 -17.95 7.34 2.90
N VAL A 216 -18.71 8.10 2.12
CA VAL A 216 -20.02 8.63 2.49
C VAL A 216 -21.08 7.79 1.80
N LYS A 217 -22.19 7.57 2.51
CA LYS A 217 -23.41 7.00 1.92
C LYS A 217 -24.23 8.10 1.26
#